data_AF-A0A2V9ADN4-F1
#
_entry.id   AF-A0A2V9ADN4-F1
#
_cell.length_a   1.000
_cell.length_b   1.000
_cell.length_c   1.000
_cell.angle_alpha   90.00
_cell.angle_beta   90.00
_cell.angle_gamma   90.00
#
_symmetry.space_group_name_H-M   'P 1'
#
loop_
_entity.id
_entity.type
_entity.pdbx_description
1 polymer ?
#
loop_
_entity_poly.entity_id
_entity_poly.type
_entity_poly.pdbx_seq_one_letter_code
_entity_poly.pdbx_strand_id
1 'polypeptide(L)'
;MFSAKRGDTYVVNYMVGLDEQGNRHTIPFSFAGSGGHNQTRRQIDRLVREGKAAMLCQEVADKVGPDAGPVYRHLVTVRVVTGEFRFDDYFNGNKTPVKERIRATCQVARTEQAKEVGH
;
A
#
# COMPACT_ATOMS: atom_id res chain seq x y z
N MET A 1 5.14 31.59 4.52
CA MET A 1 6.24 31.67 3.52
C MET A 1 6.67 30.26 3.17
N PHE A 2 6.31 29.79 1.98
CA PHE A 2 6.75 28.50 1.45
C PHE A 2 8.06 28.73 0.72
N SER A 3 9.20 28.48 1.40
CA SER A 3 10.49 28.48 0.72
C SER A 3 10.51 27.37 -0.32
N ALA A 4 10.45 27.79 -1.58
CA ALA A 4 10.83 27.00 -2.74
C ALA A 4 12.31 26.63 -2.64
N LYS A 5 12.60 25.51 -1.96
CA LYS A 5 13.87 24.75 -2.03
C LYS A 5 13.80 23.41 -1.28
N ARG A 6 12.66 22.74 -1.32
CA ARG A 6 12.61 21.28 -1.09
C ARG A 6 12.67 20.68 -2.48
N GLY A 7 13.63 19.78 -2.74
CA GLY A 7 13.91 19.25 -4.07
C GLY A 7 12.64 18.84 -4.80
N ASP A 8 12.67 18.92 -6.13
CA ASP A 8 11.50 18.70 -7.01
C ASP A 8 10.78 17.37 -6.76
N THR A 9 11.40 16.45 -6.02
CA THR A 9 10.87 15.16 -5.65
C THR A 9 10.51 15.01 -4.16
N TYR A 10 9.48 14.18 -3.91
CA TYR A 10 9.05 13.78 -2.58
C TYR A 10 8.95 12.26 -2.47
N VAL A 11 9.49 11.73 -1.37
CA VAL A 11 9.47 10.29 -1.10
C VAL A 11 8.31 9.95 -0.18
N VAL A 12 7.52 8.96 -0.57
CA VAL A 12 6.33 8.50 0.16
C VAL A 12 6.38 6.98 0.31
N ASN A 13 6.09 6.48 1.51
CA ASN A 13 5.81 5.07 1.72
C ASN A 13 4.30 4.83 1.68
N TYR A 14 3.85 3.86 0.90
CA TYR A 14 2.44 3.56 0.69
C TYR A 14 2.22 2.10 0.33
N MET A 15 0.95 1.69 0.27
CA MET A 15 0.57 0.30 0.05
C MET A 15 -0.24 0.18 -1.24
N VAL A 16 0.02 -0.89 -1.97
CA VAL A 16 -0.69 -1.22 -3.20
C VAL A 16 -1.11 -2.67 -3.20
N GLY A 17 -2.34 -2.89 -3.65
CA GLY A 17 -2.89 -4.19 -3.95
C GLY A 17 -2.70 -4.53 -5.41
N LEU A 18 -2.47 -5.80 -5.72
CA LEU A 18 -2.59 -6.35 -7.06
C LEU A 18 -3.74 -7.35 -7.08
N ASP A 19 -4.60 -7.27 -8.08
CA ASP A 19 -5.59 -8.31 -8.36
C ASP A 19 -4.99 -9.46 -9.19
N GLU A 20 -5.80 -10.47 -9.50
CA GLU A 20 -5.39 -11.66 -10.28
C GLU A 20 -4.87 -11.32 -11.67
N GLN A 21 -5.29 -10.19 -12.24
CA GLN A 21 -4.88 -9.72 -13.55
C GLN A 21 -3.61 -8.86 -13.47
N GLY A 22 -3.13 -8.59 -12.25
CA GLY A 22 -2.00 -7.72 -11.98
C GLY A 22 -2.36 -6.23 -12.00
N ASN A 23 -3.64 -5.86 -12.05
CA ASN A 23 -4.02 -4.45 -11.99
C ASN A 23 -3.73 -3.90 -10.59
N ARG A 24 -3.25 -2.66 -10.57
CA ARG A 24 -2.79 -1.99 -9.36
C ARG A 24 -3.89 -1.16 -8.73
N HIS A 25 -4.14 -1.41 -7.44
CA HIS A 25 -5.11 -0.69 -6.61
C HIS A 25 -4.39 -0.03 -5.44
N THR A 26 -4.69 1.24 -5.15
CA THR A 26 -4.10 1.91 -3.99
C THR A 26 -4.83 1.48 -2.72
N ILE A 27 -4.08 1.05 -1.70
CA ILE A 27 -4.65 0.69 -0.40
C ILE A 27 -4.55 1.91 0.53
N PRO A 28 -5.67 2.39 1.09
CA PRO A 28 -5.68 3.51 2.03
C PRO A 28 -4.83 3.24 3.27
N PHE A 29 -4.23 4.30 3.81
CA PHE A 29 -3.41 4.21 5.02
C PHE A 29 -4.17 3.71 6.25
N SER A 30 -5.50 3.84 6.28
CA SER A 30 -6.34 3.34 7.38
C SER A 30 -6.23 1.83 7.60
N PHE A 31 -5.82 1.05 6.59
CA PHE A 31 -5.56 -0.38 6.77
C PHE A 31 -4.31 -0.65 7.63
N ALA A 32 -3.35 0.28 7.64
CA ALA A 32 -2.11 0.17 8.42
C ALA A 32 -2.22 0.69 9.86
N GLY A 33 -3.34 1.32 10.24
CA GLY A 33 -3.52 1.84 11.58
C GLY A 33 -4.79 2.66 11.75
N SER A 34 -5.28 2.74 12.98
CA SER A 34 -6.53 3.42 13.37
C SER A 34 -6.36 4.90 13.74
N GLY A 35 -5.13 5.44 13.67
CA GLY A 35 -4.83 6.83 13.98
C GLY A 35 -5.22 7.80 12.87
N GLY A 36 -5.06 9.11 13.14
CA GLY A 36 -5.23 10.14 12.12
C GLY A 36 -4.23 9.98 10.96
N HIS A 37 -4.58 10.45 9.76
CA HIS A 37 -3.79 10.24 8.54
C HIS A 37 -2.28 10.49 8.69
N ASN A 38 -1.89 11.63 9.28
CA ASN A 38 -0.48 11.96 9.48
C ASN A 38 0.22 11.08 10.53
N GLN A 39 -0.52 10.63 11.55
CA GLN A 39 0.01 9.72 12.57
C GLN A 39 0.30 8.35 11.94
N THR A 40 -0.67 7.79 11.22
CA THR A 40 -0.53 6.51 10.52
C THR A 40 0.59 6.57 9.48
N ARG A 41 0.70 7.68 8.72
CA ARG A 41 1.81 7.87 7.78
C ARG A 41 3.18 7.84 8.46
N ARG A 42 3.33 8.56 9.57
CA ARG A 42 4.58 8.55 10.36
C ARG A 42 4.90 7.17 10.93
N GLN A 43 3.89 6.40 11.32
CA GLN A 43 4.06 5.03 11.78
C GLN A 43 4.57 4.13 10.65
N ILE A 44 3.99 4.21 9.45
CA ILE A 44 4.46 3.47 8.28
C ILE A 44 5.89 3.85 7.95
N ASP A 45 6.22 5.14 7.89
CA ASP A 45 7.57 5.62 7.61
C ASP A 45 8.58 5.05 8.63
N ARG A 46 8.20 5.01 9.90
CA ARG A 46 9.01 4.42 10.97
C ARG A 46 9.20 2.91 10.75
N LEU A 47 8.15 2.16 10.47
CA LEU A 47 8.23 0.71 10.27
C LEU A 47 9.10 0.36 9.06
N VAL A 48 8.96 1.07 7.94
CA VAL A 48 9.79 0.88 6.75
C VAL A 48 11.25 1.18 7.05
N ARG A 49 11.54 2.28 7.76
CA ARG A 49 12.90 2.64 8.16
C ARG A 49 13.53 1.62 9.11
N GLU A 50 12.73 1.01 9.99
CA GLU A 50 13.16 -0.04 10.92
C GLU A 50 13.25 -1.44 10.27
N GLY A 51 13.04 -1.56 8.95
CA GLY A 51 13.08 -2.85 8.25
C GLY A 51 11.86 -3.76 8.50
N LYS A 52 10.80 -3.23 9.13
CA LYS A 52 9.57 -3.96 9.50
C LYS A 52 8.49 -3.90 8.42
N ALA A 53 8.88 -3.65 7.17
CA ALA A 53 7.93 -3.56 6.05
C ALA A 53 7.18 -4.86 5.80
N ALA A 54 7.81 -6.03 6.02
CA ALA A 54 7.16 -7.33 5.88
C ALA A 54 6.04 -7.55 6.91
N MET A 55 6.27 -7.14 8.18
CA MET A 55 5.26 -7.21 9.24
C MET A 55 4.04 -6.33 8.91
N LEU A 56 4.30 -5.07 8.53
CA LEU A 56 3.24 -4.15 8.08
C LEU A 56 2.46 -4.70 6.89
N CYS A 57 3.18 -5.27 5.92
CA CYS A 57 2.60 -5.87 4.73
C CYS A 57 1.67 -7.04 5.05
N GLN A 58 2.07 -7.92 5.96
CA GLN A 58 1.23 -9.04 6.39
C GLN A 58 0.00 -8.55 7.14
N GLU A 59 0.15 -7.62 8.10
CA GLU A 59 -0.99 -7.06 8.85
C GLU A 59 -2.04 -6.43 7.91
N VAL A 60 -1.58 -5.75 6.86
CA VAL A 60 -2.48 -5.14 5.87
C VAL A 60 -3.09 -6.22 4.97
N ALA A 61 -2.34 -7.24 4.56
CA ALA A 61 -2.87 -8.36 3.78
C ALA A 61 -3.95 -9.14 4.54
N ASP A 62 -3.81 -9.29 5.85
CA ASP A 62 -4.81 -9.97 6.70
C ASP A 62 -6.11 -9.16 6.83
N LYS A 63 -6.03 -7.83 6.77
CA LYS A 63 -7.20 -6.93 6.80
C LYS A 63 -7.83 -6.74 5.43
N VAL A 64 -7.03 -6.82 4.37
CA VAL A 64 -7.46 -6.74 2.99
C VAL A 64 -7.94 -8.11 2.58
N GLY A 65 -9.22 -8.38 2.83
CA GLY A 65 -9.85 -9.66 2.53
C GLY A 65 -11.23 -9.50 1.89
N PRO A 66 -12.02 -10.59 1.81
CA PRO A 66 -13.36 -10.55 1.25
C PRO A 66 -14.27 -9.48 1.86
N ASP A 67 -14.07 -9.17 3.15
CA ASP A 67 -14.88 -8.24 3.93
C ASP A 67 -14.39 -6.78 3.85
N ALA A 68 -13.24 -6.52 3.22
CA ALA A 68 -12.67 -5.18 3.10
C ALA A 68 -13.45 -4.28 2.11
N GLY A 69 -14.40 -4.85 1.36
CA GLY A 69 -15.22 -4.17 0.37
C GLY A 69 -14.94 -4.61 -1.07
N PRO A 70 -15.79 -4.19 -2.02
CA PRO A 70 -15.81 -4.74 -3.38
C PRO A 70 -14.52 -4.50 -4.16
N VAL A 71 -13.83 -3.38 -3.94
CA VAL A 71 -12.56 -3.05 -4.62
C VAL A 71 -11.43 -3.98 -4.17
N TYR A 72 -11.44 -4.38 -2.91
CA TYR A 72 -10.29 -5.06 -2.28
C TYR A 72 -10.44 -6.57 -2.22
N ARG A 73 -11.68 -7.09 -2.32
CA ARG A 73 -12.00 -8.53 -2.31
C ARG A 73 -11.25 -9.34 -3.37
N HIS A 74 -10.89 -8.71 -4.49
CA HIS A 74 -10.20 -9.36 -5.61
C HIS A 74 -8.67 -9.31 -5.52
N LEU A 75 -8.12 -8.60 -4.52
CA LEU A 75 -6.68 -8.50 -4.35
C LEU A 75 -6.09 -9.85 -3.94
N VAL A 76 -5.01 -10.24 -4.61
CA VAL A 76 -4.22 -11.45 -4.30
C VAL A 76 -2.92 -11.10 -3.60
N THR A 77 -2.41 -9.88 -3.80
CA THR A 77 -1.10 -9.49 -3.28
C THR A 77 -1.14 -8.07 -2.75
N VAL A 78 -0.49 -7.86 -1.61
CA VAL A 78 -0.20 -6.53 -1.05
C VAL A 78 1.29 -6.26 -1.19
N ARG A 79 1.65 -5.02 -1.55
CA ARG A 79 3.03 -4.53 -1.56
C ARG A 79 3.14 -3.27 -0.73
N VAL A 80 4.19 -3.21 0.10
CA VAL A 80 4.64 -1.96 0.73
C VAL A 80 5.71 -1.37 -0.18
N VAL A 81 5.53 -0.10 -0.55
CA VAL A 81 6.29 0.55 -1.60
C VAL A 81 6.82 1.89 -1.10
N THR A 82 8.06 2.20 -1.46
CA THR A 82 8.59 3.57 -1.40
C THR A 82 8.58 4.14 -2.80
N GLY A 83 7.78 5.17 -3.04
CA GLY A 83 7.77 5.91 -4.30
C GLY A 83 8.38 7.28 -4.13
N GLU A 84 9.10 7.72 -5.14
CA GLU A 84 9.57 9.09 -5.30
C GLU A 84 8.74 9.75 -6.39
N PHE A 85 8.18 10.93 -6.10
CA PHE A 85 7.25 11.63 -6.99
C PHE A 85 7.75 13.04 -7.25
N ARG A 86 7.63 13.53 -8.48
CA ARG A 86 7.85 14.95 -8.77
C ARG A 86 6.62 15.76 -8.37
N PHE A 87 6.83 16.87 -7.66
CA PHE A 87 5.74 17.71 -7.17
C PHE A 87 4.91 18.29 -8.32
N ASP A 88 5.57 18.89 -9.31
CA ASP A 88 4.90 19.49 -10.46
C ASP A 88 4.05 18.46 -11.20
N ASP A 89 4.59 17.29 -11.50
CA ASP A 89 3.87 16.21 -12.19
C ASP A 89 2.66 15.76 -11.36
N TYR A 90 2.85 15.52 -10.07
CA TYR A 90 1.82 15.02 -9.17
C TYR A 90 0.63 15.99 -9.05
N PHE A 91 0.91 17.29 -8.86
CA PHE A 91 -0.14 18.30 -8.73
C PHE A 91 -0.78 18.68 -10.08
N ASN A 92 -0.09 18.44 -11.20
CA ASN A 92 -0.67 18.54 -12.55
C ASN A 92 -1.40 17.26 -13.00
N GLY A 93 -1.56 16.28 -12.10
CA GLY A 93 -2.39 15.08 -12.31
C GLY A 93 -1.63 13.82 -12.71
N ASN A 94 -0.34 13.91 -13.02
CA ASN A 94 0.51 12.74 -13.25
C ASN A 94 0.99 12.17 -11.90
N LYS A 95 0.27 11.16 -11.42
CA LYS A 95 0.56 10.49 -10.14
C LYS A 95 1.51 9.29 -10.30
N THR A 96 2.27 9.24 -11.38
CA THR A 96 3.26 8.17 -11.59
C THR A 96 4.53 8.48 -10.80
N PRO A 97 5.06 7.55 -10.00
CA PRO A 97 6.34 7.77 -9.33
C PRO A 97 7.48 7.79 -10.36
N VAL A 98 8.45 8.69 -10.20
CA VAL A 98 9.69 8.71 -10.99
C VAL A 98 10.62 7.55 -10.63
N LYS A 99 10.53 7.08 -9.39
CA LYS A 99 11.24 5.90 -8.91
C LYS A 99 10.39 5.16 -7.92
N GLU A 100 10.39 3.85 -8.01
CA GLU A 100 9.64 2.99 -7.11
C GLU A 100 10.53 1.87 -6.58
N ARG A 101 10.41 1.57 -5.28
CA ARG A 101 11.07 0.43 -4.65
C ARG A 101 10.06 -0.36 -3.81
N ILE A 102 9.94 -1.64 -4.12
CA ILE A 102 9.18 -2.59 -3.31
C ILE A 102 9.99 -2.89 -2.05
N ARG A 103 9.35 -2.74 -0.88
CA ARG A 103 9.93 -3.01 0.44
C ARG A 103 9.50 -4.36 0.98
N ALA A 104 8.28 -4.77 0.67
CA ALA A 104 7.74 -6.07 1.00
C ALA A 104 6.62 -6.44 0.03
N THR A 105 6.40 -7.74 -0.14
CA THR A 105 5.28 -8.32 -0.91
C THR A 105 4.69 -9.46 -0.08
N CYS A 106 3.38 -9.48 0.09
CA CYS A 106 2.65 -10.47 0.88
C CYS A 106 1.43 -10.95 0.11
N GLN A 107 1.12 -12.24 0.24
CA GLN A 107 -0.11 -12.79 -0.33
C GLN A 107 -1.29 -12.47 0.59
N VAL A 108 -2.43 -12.16 -0.02
CA VAL A 108 -3.69 -12.05 0.69
C VAL A 108 -4.16 -13.47 0.99
N ALA A 109 -4.36 -13.77 2.28
CA ALA A 109 -4.90 -15.05 2.68
C ALA A 109 -6.33 -15.19 2.12
N ARG A 110 -6.51 -16.11 1.18
CA ARG A 110 -7.83 -16.56 0.79
C ARG A 110 -8.14 -17.77 1.63
N THR A 111 -9.12 -17.65 2.52
CA THR A 111 -9.82 -18.82 3.01
C THR A 111 -10.45 -19.46 1.78
N GLU A 112 -9.77 -20.46 1.23
CA GLU A 112 -10.43 -21.44 0.39
C GLU A 112 -11.59 -21.94 1.24
N GLN A 113 -12.81 -21.55 0.91
CA GLN A 113 -13.95 -22.34 1.33
C GLN A 113 -13.68 -23.70 0.70
N ALA A 114 -13.22 -24.64 1.52
CA ALA A 114 -13.23 -26.05 1.21
C ALA A 114 -14.63 -26.35 0.70
N LYS A 115 -14.78 -26.45 -0.62
CA LYS A 115 -15.84 -27.24 -1.21
C LYS A 115 -15.48 -28.68 -0.83
N GLU A 116 -15.90 -29.08 0.36
CA GLU A 116 -16.03 -30.49 0.65
C GLU A 116 -16.96 -31.08 -0.42
N VAL A 117 -16.36 -32.02 -1.12
CA VAL A 117 -16.87 -32.83 -2.20
C VAL A 117 -18.19 -33.46 -1.77
N GLY A 118 -19.28 -33.08 -2.43
CA GLY A 118 -20.45 -33.93 -2.51
C GLY A 118 -20.25 -34.91 -3.67
N HIS A 119 -20.08 -36.20 -3.34
CA HIS A 119 -20.91 -37.27 -3.90
C HIS A 119 -20.76 -38.59 -3.14
#